data_AF-A0A1E8Q6K9-F1
#
_entry.id   AF-A0A1E8Q6K9-F1
#
_cell.length_a   1.000
_cell.length_b   1.000
_cell.length_c   1.000
_cell.angle_alpha   90.00
_cell.angle_beta   90.00
_cell.angle_gamma   90.00
#
_symmetry.space_group_name_H-M   'P 1'
#
loop_
_entity.id
_entity.type
_entity.pdbx_description
1 polymer ?
#
loop_
_entity_poly.entity_id
_entity_poly.type
_entity_poly.pdbx_seq_one_letter_code
_entity_poly.pdbx_strand_id
1 'polypeptide(L)'
;MSGDLDAGGQGATGLRCILPGCGAPVSVQGMPCDECSASFGTYVRQTEGPAMTAEAQARRDSETHAAYAALLAGEDPARAAAVGAQPKREAEPERKANQRCWICEQRRTCTRQEHGWECDVCLKIR
;
A
#
# COMPACT_ATOMS: atom_id res chain seq x y z
N MET A 1 -19.25 -52.29 8.99
CA MET A 1 -19.72 -51.14 8.19
C MET A 1 -18.68 -50.06 8.41
N SER A 2 -17.65 -50.10 7.57
CA SER A 2 -16.43 -49.31 7.68
C SER A 2 -16.34 -48.36 6.49
N GLY A 3 -15.79 -47.18 6.74
CA GLY A 3 -15.25 -46.24 5.74
C GLY A 3 -16.26 -45.20 5.25
N ASP A 4 -15.94 -43.92 5.09
CA ASP A 4 -14.69 -43.18 5.33
C ASP A 4 -15.08 -41.70 5.49
N LEU A 5 -14.42 -41.02 6.43
CA LEU A 5 -14.44 -39.56 6.56
C LEU A 5 -13.42 -39.00 5.57
N ASP A 6 -13.87 -38.53 4.41
CA ASP A 6 -13.00 -37.78 3.49
C ASP A 6 -12.74 -36.37 4.05
N ALA A 7 -11.71 -36.28 4.88
CA ALA A 7 -10.98 -35.06 5.17
C ALA A 7 -10.03 -34.75 3.99
N GLY A 8 -10.61 -34.33 2.86
CA GLY A 8 -9.88 -33.89 1.67
C GLY A 8 -9.69 -32.38 1.65
N GLY A 9 -8.63 -31.88 2.28
CA GLY A 9 -8.15 -30.51 2.10
C GLY A 9 -7.73 -30.29 0.65
N GLN A 10 -8.63 -29.73 -0.16
CA GLN A 10 -8.39 -29.36 -1.55
C GLN A 10 -7.55 -28.08 -1.61
N GLY A 11 -6.22 -28.24 -1.65
CA GLY A 11 -5.32 -27.17 -2.09
C GLY A 11 -5.61 -26.84 -3.56
N ALA A 12 -5.87 -25.56 -3.85
CA ALA A 12 -6.37 -25.08 -5.13
C ALA A 12 -5.42 -25.37 -6.32
N THR A 13 -5.81 -26.29 -7.20
CA THR A 13 -5.14 -26.54 -8.50
C THR A 13 -5.96 -25.95 -9.66
N GLY A 14 -6.41 -24.70 -9.50
CA GLY A 14 -7.13 -23.95 -10.53
C GLY A 14 -6.24 -22.88 -11.16
N LEU A 15 -6.35 -22.69 -12.47
CA LEU A 15 -5.80 -21.51 -13.13
C LEU A 15 -6.49 -20.27 -12.56
N ARG A 16 -5.71 -19.24 -12.23
CA ARG A 16 -6.19 -18.03 -11.57
C ARG A 16 -5.78 -16.78 -12.33
N CYS A 17 -6.57 -15.73 -12.14
CA CYS A 17 -6.37 -14.41 -12.76
C CYS A 17 -4.91 -13.96 -12.67
N ILE A 18 -4.34 -13.49 -13.78
CA ILE A 18 -2.93 -13.06 -13.85
C ILE A 18 -2.61 -11.87 -12.92
N LEU A 19 -3.61 -11.05 -12.56
CA LEU A 19 -3.42 -9.85 -11.77
C LEU A 19 -3.08 -10.17 -10.31
N PRO A 20 -2.02 -9.57 -9.75
CA PRO A 20 -1.64 -9.77 -8.35
C PRO A 20 -2.80 -9.53 -7.39
N GLY A 21 -2.99 -10.42 -6.43
CA GLY A 21 -4.04 -10.32 -5.40
C GLY A 21 -5.44 -10.79 -5.84
N CYS A 22 -5.67 -11.06 -7.14
CA CYS A 22 -6.94 -11.61 -7.61
C CYS A 22 -6.91 -13.15 -7.58
N GLY A 23 -7.82 -13.76 -6.82
CA GLY A 23 -7.97 -15.22 -6.73
C GLY A 23 -9.01 -15.81 -7.69
N ALA A 24 -9.63 -14.99 -8.54
CA ALA A 24 -10.70 -15.45 -9.42
C ALA A 24 -10.21 -16.53 -10.40
N PRO A 25 -10.99 -17.61 -10.60
CA PRO A 25 -10.63 -18.65 -11.55
C PRO A 25 -10.64 -18.11 -12.98
N VAL A 26 -9.78 -18.65 -13.83
CA VAL A 26 -9.76 -18.36 -15.28
C VAL A 26 -9.66 -19.65 -16.09
N SER A 27 -10.06 -19.58 -17.35
CA SER A 27 -9.98 -20.71 -18.28
C SER A 27 -8.61 -20.85 -18.95
N VAL A 28 -7.81 -19.78 -18.99
CA VAL A 28 -6.52 -19.72 -19.68
C VAL A 28 -5.46 -19.10 -18.76
N GLN A 29 -4.33 -19.79 -18.64
CA GLN A 29 -3.19 -19.33 -17.83
C GLN A 29 -2.65 -18.00 -18.38
N GLY A 30 -2.38 -17.05 -17.48
CA GLY A 30 -1.87 -15.73 -17.86
C GLY A 30 -2.95 -14.75 -18.37
N MET A 31 -4.23 -15.10 -18.28
CA MET A 31 -5.31 -14.18 -18.61
C MET A 31 -5.86 -13.45 -17.36
N PRO A 32 -6.25 -12.17 -17.48
CA PRO A 32 -7.10 -11.54 -16.49
C PRO A 32 -8.51 -12.18 -16.51
N CYS A 33 -9.18 -12.20 -15.36
CA CYS A 33 -10.60 -12.58 -15.31
C CYS A 33 -11.48 -11.49 -15.93
N ASP A 34 -12.73 -11.82 -16.21
CA ASP A 34 -13.69 -10.91 -16.84
C ASP A 34 -13.93 -9.65 -16.00
N GLU A 35 -14.01 -9.78 -14.68
CA GLU A 35 -14.22 -8.65 -13.76
C GLU A 35 -13.05 -7.66 -13.80
N CYS A 36 -11.81 -8.16 -13.74
CA CYS A 36 -10.64 -7.31 -13.85
C CYS A 36 -10.54 -6.67 -15.25
N SER A 37 -10.84 -7.43 -16.31
CA SER A 37 -10.84 -6.89 -17.67
C SER A 37 -11.88 -5.78 -17.84
N ALA A 38 -13.07 -5.94 -17.26
CA ALA A 38 -14.11 -4.92 -17.27
C ALA A 38 -13.74 -3.69 -16.43
N SER A 39 -13.16 -3.90 -15.24
CA SER A 39 -12.82 -2.83 -14.30
C SER A 39 -11.66 -1.96 -14.78
N PHE A 40 -10.61 -2.60 -15.29
CA PHE A 40 -9.41 -1.90 -15.74
C PHE A 40 -9.42 -1.58 -17.24
N GLY A 41 -10.32 -2.19 -18.02
CA GLY A 41 -10.47 -1.93 -19.44
C GLY A 41 -9.14 -1.92 -20.18
N THR A 42 -8.86 -0.84 -20.92
CA THR A 42 -7.65 -0.69 -21.74
C THR A 42 -6.34 -0.51 -20.96
N TYR A 43 -6.40 -0.42 -19.62
CA TYR A 43 -5.19 -0.33 -18.78
C TYR A 43 -4.55 -1.70 -18.54
N VAL A 44 -5.29 -2.79 -18.70
CA VAL A 44 -4.74 -4.15 -18.70
C VAL A 44 -4.62 -4.60 -20.15
N ARG A 45 -3.37 -4.83 -20.58
CA ARG A 45 -3.07 -5.27 -21.95
C ARG A 45 -2.17 -6.48 -21.91
N GLN A 46 -2.46 -7.43 -22.79
CA GLN A 46 -1.52 -8.50 -23.07
C GLN A 46 -0.29 -7.92 -23.76
N THR A 47 0.88 -8.42 -23.38
CA THR A 47 2.14 -8.07 -24.03
C THR A 47 2.48 -9.13 -25.08
N GLU A 48 3.39 -8.80 -26.00
CA GLU A 48 3.91 -9.78 -26.97
C GLU A 48 4.86 -10.81 -26.34
N GLY A 49 5.12 -10.70 -25.04
CA GLY A 49 5.98 -11.62 -24.31
C GLY A 49 5.33 -12.99 -24.08
N PRO A 50 6.12 -13.98 -23.63
CA PRO A 50 5.58 -15.28 -23.26
C PRO A 50 4.50 -15.14 -22.18
N ALA A 51 3.41 -15.89 -22.31
CA ALA A 51 2.38 -15.97 -21.29
C ALA A 51 3.00 -16.46 -19.97
N MET A 52 2.63 -15.82 -18.86
CA MET A 52 3.14 -16.21 -17.54
C MET A 52 2.64 -17.61 -17.18
N THR A 53 3.55 -18.55 -16.90
CA THR A 53 3.20 -19.92 -16.47
C THR A 53 2.59 -19.93 -15.07
N ALA A 54 1.90 -21.01 -14.71
CA ALA A 54 1.32 -21.18 -13.38
C ALA A 54 2.38 -21.17 -12.27
N GLU A 55 3.54 -21.77 -12.52
CA GLU A 55 4.67 -21.79 -11.59
C GLU A 55 5.28 -20.40 -11.42
N ALA A 56 5.46 -19.67 -12.53
CA ALA A 56 5.95 -18.29 -12.49
C ALA A 56 4.99 -17.38 -11.71
N GLN A 57 3.69 -17.56 -11.91
CA GLN A 57 2.65 -16.86 -11.14
C GLN A 57 2.70 -17.21 -9.66
N ALA A 58 2.79 -18.50 -9.31
CA ALA A 58 2.89 -18.96 -7.93
C ALA A 58 4.12 -18.41 -7.22
N ARG A 59 5.27 -18.37 -7.90
CA ARG A 59 6.49 -17.76 -7.38
C ARG A 59 6.31 -16.26 -7.13
N ARG A 60 5.80 -15.50 -8.10
CA ARG A 60 5.56 -14.05 -7.92
C ARG A 60 4.64 -13.77 -6.73
N ASP A 61 3.53 -14.52 -6.65
CA ASP A 61 2.54 -14.33 -5.59
C ASP A 61 3.14 -14.67 -4.22
N SER A 62 3.93 -15.75 -4.11
CA SER A 62 4.58 -16.14 -2.85
C SER A 62 5.67 -15.16 -2.41
N GLU A 63 6.49 -14.66 -3.35
CA GLU A 63 7.49 -13.63 -3.10
C GLU A 63 6.84 -12.33 -2.60
N THR A 64 5.73 -11.92 -3.23
CA THR A 64 4.96 -10.75 -2.80
C THR A 64 4.43 -10.94 -1.39
N HIS A 65 3.78 -12.07 -1.09
CA HIS A 65 3.27 -12.35 0.25
C HIS A 65 4.39 -12.40 1.30
N ALA A 66 5.54 -13.00 0.98
CA ALA A 66 6.68 -13.05 1.89
C ALA A 66 7.23 -11.64 2.20
N ALA A 67 7.32 -10.76 1.19
CA ALA A 67 7.74 -9.38 1.39
C ALA A 67 6.76 -8.60 2.28
N TYR A 68 5.46 -8.71 2.03
CA TYR A 68 4.44 -8.09 2.89
C TYR A 68 4.45 -8.65 4.31
N ALA A 69 4.61 -9.96 4.47
CA ALA A 69 4.75 -10.59 5.79
C ALA A 69 5.97 -10.06 6.53
N ALA A 70 7.11 -9.86 5.85
CA ALA A 70 8.30 -9.26 6.45
C ALA A 70 8.11 -7.78 6.82
N LEU A 71 7.36 -7.00 6.04
CA LEU A 71 7.02 -5.61 6.37
C LEU A 71 6.08 -5.51 7.57
N LEU A 72 5.07 -6.39 7.64
CA LEU A 72 4.11 -6.44 8.76
C LEU A 72 4.77 -6.99 10.03
N ALA A 73 5.58 -8.03 9.91
CA ALA A 73 6.41 -8.52 11.01
C ALA A 73 7.51 -7.51 11.42
N GLY A 74 7.82 -6.57 10.51
CA GLY A 74 8.76 -5.47 10.63
C GLY A 74 8.15 -4.12 11.03
N GLU A 75 6.93 -4.11 11.61
CA GLU A 75 6.66 -3.23 12.73
C GLU A 75 7.61 -3.60 13.87
N ASP A 76 8.89 -3.28 13.70
CA ASP A 76 9.92 -3.45 14.71
C ASP A 76 9.56 -2.50 15.87
N PRO A 77 9.24 -3.01 17.07
CA PRO A 77 8.92 -2.15 18.20
C PRO A 77 10.07 -1.19 18.52
N ALA A 78 11.32 -1.52 18.17
CA ALA A 78 12.47 -0.64 18.31
C ALA A 78 12.50 0.48 17.26
N ARG A 79 12.07 0.22 16.01
CA ARG A 79 11.94 1.24 14.96
C ARG A 79 10.70 2.12 15.16
N ALA A 80 9.58 1.55 15.61
CA ALA A 80 8.38 2.27 16.05
C ALA A 80 8.69 3.14 17.28
N ALA A 81 9.45 2.61 18.25
CA ALA A 81 9.95 3.38 19.39
C ALA A 81 10.97 4.44 18.97
N ALA A 82 11.87 4.19 18.00
CA ALA A 82 12.83 5.18 17.53
C ALA A 82 12.16 6.37 16.79
N VAL A 83 11.02 6.15 16.13
CA VAL A 83 10.18 7.22 15.59
C VAL A 83 9.48 8.01 16.71
N GLY A 84 9.16 7.36 17.84
CA GLY A 84 8.56 7.97 19.04
C GLY A 84 9.56 8.52 20.08
N ALA A 85 10.84 8.16 19.99
CA ALA A 85 11.89 8.45 20.97
C ALA A 85 12.83 9.57 20.51
N GLN A 86 12.36 10.43 19.60
CA GLN A 86 12.93 11.77 19.55
C GLN A 86 12.74 12.37 20.95
N PRO A 87 13.82 12.75 21.66
CA PRO A 87 13.65 13.47 22.90
C PRO A 87 12.78 14.69 22.58
N LYS A 88 11.74 14.94 23.38
CA LYS A 88 11.03 16.23 23.40
C LYS A 88 12.07 17.30 23.73
N ARG A 89 12.83 17.75 22.73
CA ARG A 89 13.49 19.05 22.75
C ARG A 89 12.36 20.02 23.06
N GLU A 90 12.58 20.87 24.06
CA GLU A 90 11.68 21.98 24.35
C GLU A 90 11.28 22.62 23.02
N ALA A 91 9.96 22.65 22.78
CA ALA A 91 9.41 22.82 21.46
C ALA A 91 9.78 24.20 20.92
N GLU A 92 10.82 24.24 20.10
CA GLU A 92 11.04 25.37 19.20
C GLU A 92 9.74 25.50 18.38
N PRO A 93 9.19 26.72 18.23
CA PRO A 93 7.93 26.92 17.53
C PRO A 93 7.99 26.24 16.16
N GLU A 94 7.11 25.26 15.94
CA GLU A 94 7.14 24.42 14.73
C GLU A 94 7.10 25.33 13.50
N ARG A 95 8.20 25.38 12.74
CA ARG A 95 8.37 26.27 11.59
C ARG A 95 8.56 25.44 10.33
N LYS A 96 7.70 25.63 9.34
CA LYS A 96 7.70 24.86 8.08
C LYS A 96 7.53 25.76 6.86
N ALA A 97 8.22 25.41 5.79
CA ALA A 97 8.05 26.04 4.48
C ALA A 97 6.74 25.59 3.81
N ASN A 98 6.28 26.38 2.83
CA ASN A 98 5.13 26.07 1.96
C ASN A 98 3.81 25.75 2.70
N GLN A 99 3.63 26.28 3.90
CA GLN A 99 2.37 26.16 4.64
C GLN A 99 1.40 27.25 4.18
N ARG A 100 0.12 26.92 4.12
CA ARG A 100 -0.93 27.91 3.79
C ARG A 100 -1.22 28.73 5.04
N CYS A 101 -0.89 30.02 5.01
CA CYS A 101 -1.16 30.95 6.11
C CYS A 101 -2.66 31.03 6.35
N TRP A 102 -3.12 30.93 7.60
CA TRP A 102 -4.55 30.98 7.91
C TRP A 102 -5.14 32.40 7.76
N ILE A 103 -4.30 33.44 7.91
CA ILE A 103 -4.72 34.84 7.79
C ILE A 103 -4.81 35.28 6.32
N CYS A 104 -3.77 35.00 5.53
CA CYS A 104 -3.68 35.52 4.15
C CYS A 104 -3.87 34.46 3.06
N GLU A 105 -4.09 33.20 3.44
CA GLU A 105 -4.30 32.05 2.56
C GLU A 105 -3.18 31.75 1.55
N GLN A 106 -2.05 32.47 1.63
CA GLN A 106 -0.89 32.25 0.77
C GLN A 106 0.03 31.17 1.34
N ARG A 107 0.73 30.47 0.45
CA ARG A 107 1.79 29.52 0.80
C ARG A 107 3.07 30.27 1.15
N ARG A 108 3.54 30.15 2.40
CA ARG A 108 4.70 30.87 2.95
C ARG A 108 5.52 29.96 3.87
N THR A 109 6.65 30.46 4.35
CA THR A 109 7.27 29.93 5.57
C THR A 109 6.48 30.43 6.76
N CYS A 110 5.92 29.50 7.54
CA CYS A 110 5.02 29.81 8.64
C CYS A 110 5.48 29.12 9.93
N THR A 111 5.08 29.72 11.05
CA THR A 111 5.17 29.11 12.38
C THR A 111 3.79 28.64 12.81
N ARG A 112 3.71 27.46 13.44
CA ARG A 112 2.45 26.93 13.99
C ARG A 112 2.02 27.78 15.19
N GLN A 113 0.81 28.33 15.09
CA GLN A 113 0.10 29.04 16.14
C GLN A 113 -1.13 28.23 16.57
N GLU A 114 -1.84 28.69 17.60
CA GLU A 114 -3.06 28.07 18.11
C GLU A 114 -4.13 27.85 17.03
N HIS A 115 -4.35 28.85 16.16
CA HIS A 115 -5.42 28.83 15.16
C HIS A 115 -4.99 28.30 13.78
N GLY A 116 -3.69 28.02 13.59
CA GLY A 116 -3.19 27.56 12.31
C GLY A 116 -1.75 27.99 12.03
N TRP A 117 -1.37 27.95 10.77
CA TRP A 117 -0.07 28.41 10.32
C TRP A 117 -0.11 29.92 10.07
N GLU A 118 0.81 30.68 10.67
CA GLU A 118 0.92 32.13 10.44
C GLU A 118 2.29 32.47 9.86
N CYS A 119 2.32 33.27 8.79
CA CYS A 119 3.57 33.71 8.16
C CYS A 119 4.21 34.88 8.91
N ASP A 120 5.51 35.10 8.71
CA ASP A 120 6.27 36.19 9.38
C ASP A 120 5.67 37.59 9.16
N VAL A 121 4.94 37.80 8.06
CA VAL A 121 4.27 39.07 7.77
C VAL A 121 3.00 39.22 8.61
N CYS A 122 2.13 38.19 8.62
CA CYS A 122 0.88 38.21 9.37
C CYS A 122 1.12 38.22 10.88
N LEU A 123 2.20 37.60 11.37
CA LEU A 123 2.59 37.65 12.77
C LEU A 123 2.95 39.05 13.28
N LYS A 124 3.48 39.93 12.40
CA LYS A 124 3.93 41.27 12.79
C LYS A 124 2.81 42.31 12.90
N ILE A 125 1.61 42.00 12.38
CA ILE A 125 0.50 42.96 12.27
C ILE A 125 -0.76 42.55 13.04
N ARG A 126 -0.67 41.48 13.83
CA ARG A 126 -1.78 40.98 14.65
C ARG A 126 -1.82 41.63 16.02
#